data_AF-A0A6A7C1U7-F1
#
_entry.id   AF-A0A6A7C1U7-F1
#
_cell.length_a   1.000
_cell.length_b   1.000
_cell.length_c   1.000
_cell.angle_alpha   90.00
_cell.angle_beta   90.00
_cell.angle_gamma   90.00
#
_symmetry.space_group_name_H-M   'P 1'
#
loop_
_entity.id
_entity.type
_entity.pdbx_description
1 polymer ?
#
loop_
_entity_poly.entity_id
_entity_poly.type
_entity_poly.pdbx_seq_one_letter_code
_entity_poly.pdbx_strand_id
1 'polypeptide(L)'
;ESFSIKHINWYDASCDKMRNSPILVQNANGPCPLLALVNALVLSTPHSSSPTALVEMLRTRETISLSLLLEAVFDQLVSGNRTQNLPEVDELYAFLKRLHTGMNVNPSFITPGQFDETKEMRLHKTFNIPLIHAWVPSATSPAFFAFQRTAPTFEDAQNIQFQEPLLEEKRLAGGLTPDEQQTLSDIQTIKYFLTTWPTQLTEYGLTWLGKTLKPGQFANLFRNDHFSTLYKEPKRGALMTLVTDAGYSSHDEIVWESLVDVNGSASELFSGDF
;
A
#
# COMPACT_ATOMS: atom_id res chain seq x y z
N GLU A 1 -8.86 21.63 -5.39
CA GLU A 1 -9.09 20.26 -5.89
C GLU A 1 -10.20 19.60 -5.09
N SER A 2 -10.99 18.75 -5.74
CA SER A 2 -12.12 18.04 -5.14
C SER A 2 -12.14 16.57 -5.57
N PHE A 3 -12.60 15.71 -4.68
CA PHE A 3 -12.70 14.26 -4.88
C PHE A 3 -14.17 13.86 -4.97
N SER A 4 -14.47 12.96 -5.89
CA SER A 4 -15.81 12.36 -5.99
C SER A 4 -15.99 11.28 -4.94
N ILE A 5 -17.22 11.15 -4.45
CA ILE A 5 -17.61 10.19 -3.43
C ILE A 5 -18.56 9.18 -4.07
N LYS A 6 -18.30 7.90 -3.85
CA LYS A 6 -19.18 6.78 -4.21
C LYS A 6 -19.65 6.09 -2.94
N HIS A 7 -20.94 5.78 -2.84
CA HIS A 7 -21.46 4.99 -1.74
C HIS A 7 -21.51 3.53 -2.15
N ILE A 8 -20.77 2.68 -1.45
CA ILE A 8 -20.74 1.24 -1.69
C ILE A 8 -21.56 0.50 -0.65
N ASN A 9 -22.25 -0.55 -1.07
CA ASN A 9 -22.85 -1.54 -0.18
C ASN A 9 -21.91 -2.74 -0.12
N TRP A 10 -21.41 -3.08 1.08
CA TRP A 10 -20.48 -4.19 1.25
C TRP A 10 -20.79 -5.00 2.51
N TYR A 11 -20.41 -6.27 2.51
CA TYR A 11 -20.62 -7.16 3.64
C TYR A 11 -19.55 -6.93 4.72
N ASP A 12 -19.97 -6.35 5.85
CA ASP A 12 -19.12 -6.09 7.00
C ASP A 12 -19.24 -7.26 7.99
N ALA A 13 -18.25 -8.13 7.99
CA ALA A 13 -18.23 -9.32 8.84
C ALA A 13 -18.13 -8.99 10.34
N SER A 14 -17.75 -7.76 10.72
CA SER A 14 -17.72 -7.37 12.13
C SER A 14 -19.12 -7.24 12.74
N CYS A 15 -20.13 -6.98 11.90
CA CYS A 15 -21.53 -6.87 12.31
C CYS A 15 -22.48 -7.84 11.58
N ASP A 16 -21.94 -8.71 10.73
CA ASP A 16 -22.64 -9.71 9.91
C ASP A 16 -23.78 -9.10 9.08
N LYS A 17 -23.56 -7.91 8.51
CA LYS A 17 -24.58 -7.16 7.77
C LYS A 17 -24.00 -6.45 6.56
N MET A 18 -24.88 -6.17 5.59
CA MET A 18 -24.58 -5.22 4.52
C MET A 18 -24.53 -3.81 5.11
N ARG A 19 -23.44 -3.11 4.79
CA ARG A 19 -23.15 -1.78 5.28
C ARG A 19 -22.97 -0.83 4.09
N ASN A 20 -23.67 0.29 4.13
CA ASN A 20 -23.45 1.39 3.20
C ASN A 20 -22.31 2.28 3.71
N SER A 21 -21.27 2.50 2.90
CA SER A 21 -20.11 3.32 3.27
C SER A 21 -19.70 4.25 2.13
N PRO A 22 -19.41 5.53 2.41
CA PRO A 22 -18.87 6.44 1.40
C PRO A 22 -17.37 6.15 1.20
N ILE A 23 -16.94 6.02 -0.05
CA ILE A 23 -15.53 5.90 -0.43
C ILE A 23 -15.17 7.05 -1.37
N LEU A 24 -13.91 7.46 -1.32
CA LEU A 24 -13.33 8.39 -2.29
C LEU A 24 -12.95 7.63 -3.56
N VAL A 25 -13.29 8.24 -4.69
CA VAL A 25 -13.00 7.76 -6.04
C VAL A 25 -11.80 8.51 -6.59
N GLN A 26 -10.94 7.78 -7.30
CA GLN A 26 -9.73 8.27 -7.92
C GLN A 26 -9.96 8.53 -9.41
N ASN A 27 -9.54 9.72 -9.86
CA ASN A 27 -9.38 10.02 -11.28
C ASN A 27 -7.99 9.57 -11.77
N ALA A 28 -7.75 9.48 -13.07
CA ALA A 28 -6.50 8.95 -13.67
C ALA A 28 -5.18 9.54 -13.11
N ASN A 29 -5.20 10.76 -12.56
CA ASN A 29 -4.04 11.44 -11.94
C ASN A 29 -4.26 11.76 -10.44
N GLY A 30 -5.21 11.08 -9.80
CA GLY A 30 -5.63 11.38 -8.44
C GLY A 30 -4.63 10.93 -7.38
N PRO A 31 -4.67 11.53 -6.19
CA PRO A 31 -3.77 11.28 -5.07
C PRO A 31 -4.00 9.91 -4.41
N CYS A 32 -3.51 8.83 -5.02
CA CYS A 32 -3.75 7.48 -4.52
C CYS A 32 -3.35 7.20 -3.06
N PRO A 33 -2.25 7.75 -2.49
CA PRO A 33 -1.87 7.44 -1.11
C PRO A 33 -2.90 7.99 -0.11
N LEU A 34 -3.37 9.22 -0.34
CA LEU A 34 -4.39 9.85 0.51
C LEU A 34 -5.73 9.11 0.41
N LEU A 35 -6.16 8.78 -0.81
CA LEU A 35 -7.44 8.09 -1.03
C LEU A 35 -7.46 6.70 -0.43
N ALA A 36 -6.38 5.93 -0.61
CA ALA A 36 -6.24 4.62 0.01
C ALA A 36 -6.31 4.72 1.53
N LEU A 37 -5.62 5.69 2.14
CA LEU A 37 -5.67 5.89 3.59
C LEU A 37 -7.08 6.25 4.07
N VAL A 38 -7.74 7.21 3.43
CA VAL A 38 -9.10 7.64 3.80
C VAL A 38 -10.10 6.50 3.65
N ASN A 39 -10.06 5.77 2.54
CA ASN A 39 -10.96 4.65 2.31
C ASN A 39 -10.76 3.55 3.35
N ALA A 40 -9.50 3.22 3.69
CA ALA A 40 -9.21 2.29 4.77
C ALA A 40 -9.74 2.78 6.13
N LEU A 41 -9.61 4.08 6.46
CA LEU A 41 -10.15 4.66 7.70
C LEU A 41 -11.68 4.59 7.75
N VAL A 42 -12.36 4.89 6.65
CA VAL A 42 -13.82 4.80 6.57
C VAL A 42 -14.26 3.35 6.76
N LEU A 43 -13.69 2.42 6.00
CA LEU A 43 -14.13 1.02 5.99
C LEU A 43 -13.76 0.29 7.29
N SER A 44 -12.64 0.64 7.93
CA SER A 44 -12.24 0.08 9.23
C SER A 44 -12.99 0.66 10.44
N THR A 45 -13.79 1.71 10.26
CA THR A 45 -14.60 2.27 11.35
C THR A 45 -15.63 1.22 11.81
N PRO A 46 -15.64 0.80 13.09
CA PRO A 46 -16.56 -0.24 13.57
C PRO A 46 -18.03 0.21 13.49
N HIS A 47 -18.93 -0.69 13.09
CA HIS A 47 -20.36 -0.38 12.99
C HIS A 47 -21.01 -0.02 14.34
N SER A 48 -20.51 -0.57 15.45
CA SER A 48 -21.01 -0.31 16.80
C SER A 48 -20.67 1.07 17.34
N SER A 49 -19.76 1.79 16.68
CA SER A 49 -19.33 3.12 17.07
C SER A 49 -20.24 4.17 16.45
N SER A 50 -20.44 5.30 17.14
CA SER A 50 -21.01 6.48 16.49
C SER A 50 -20.19 6.83 15.24
N PRO A 51 -20.83 7.17 14.11
CA PRO A 51 -20.12 7.57 12.91
C PRO A 51 -19.11 8.67 13.21
N THR A 52 -17.89 8.52 12.68
CA THR A 52 -16.85 9.54 12.85
C THR A 52 -17.20 10.79 12.04
N ALA A 53 -16.59 11.93 12.40
CA ALA A 53 -16.74 13.18 11.64
C ALA A 53 -16.44 12.99 10.14
N LEU A 54 -15.39 12.22 9.83
CA LEU A 54 -15.03 11.83 8.46
C LEU A 54 -16.17 11.09 7.75
N VAL A 55 -16.72 10.05 8.37
CA VAL A 55 -17.77 9.22 7.76
C VAL A 55 -19.05 10.03 7.54
N GLU A 56 -19.49 10.83 8.52
CA GLU A 56 -20.70 11.66 8.38
C GLU A 56 -20.55 12.72 7.29
N MET A 57 -19.39 13.36 7.24
CA MET A 57 -19.12 14.39 6.27
C MET A 57 -19.08 13.84 4.85
N LEU A 58 -18.48 12.66 4.64
CA LEU A 58 -18.47 12.00 3.34
C LEU A 58 -19.85 11.46 2.95
N ARG A 59 -20.64 10.95 3.92
CA ARG A 59 -21.95 10.35 3.63
C ARG A 59 -22.94 11.34 3.02
N THR A 60 -22.83 12.61 3.37
CA THR A 60 -23.79 13.67 3.01
C THR A 60 -23.43 14.44 1.74
N ARG A 61 -22.36 14.04 1.03
CA ARG A 61 -21.80 14.78 -0.09
C ARG A 61 -21.52 13.87 -1.28
N GLU A 62 -21.66 14.43 -2.48
CA GLU A 62 -21.21 13.80 -3.74
C GLU A 62 -19.73 14.10 -4.02
N THR A 63 -19.24 15.24 -3.56
CA THR A 63 -17.83 15.64 -3.72
C THR A 63 -17.30 16.33 -2.45
N ILE A 64 -15.99 16.27 -2.25
CA ILE A 64 -15.31 16.91 -1.12
C ILE A 64 -14.03 17.62 -1.55
N SER A 65 -13.80 18.82 -1.06
CA SER A 65 -12.54 19.55 -1.30
C SER A 65 -11.39 18.96 -0.47
N LEU A 66 -10.15 19.10 -0.96
CA LEU A 66 -8.97 18.67 -0.20
C LEU A 66 -8.94 19.25 1.22
N SER A 67 -9.14 20.56 1.38
CA SER A 67 -9.10 21.21 2.70
C SER A 67 -10.10 20.59 3.68
N LEU A 68 -11.35 20.40 3.24
CA LEU A 68 -12.41 19.85 4.08
C LEU A 68 -12.17 18.36 4.40
N LEU A 69 -11.60 17.61 3.46
CA LEU A 69 -11.18 16.23 3.70
C LEU A 69 -10.10 16.15 4.77
N LEU A 70 -9.07 17.00 4.69
CA LEU A 70 -7.98 17.02 5.65
C LEU A 70 -8.48 17.39 7.06
N GLU A 71 -9.37 18.39 7.16
CA GLU A 71 -9.99 18.79 8.43
C GLU A 71 -10.70 17.61 9.10
N ALA A 72 -11.52 16.85 8.36
CA ALA A 72 -12.26 15.75 8.98
C ALA A 72 -11.42 14.51 9.32
N VAL A 73 -10.38 14.22 8.53
CA VAL A 73 -9.39 13.19 8.89
C VAL A 73 -8.70 13.58 10.20
N PHE A 74 -8.36 14.85 10.34
CA PHE A 74 -7.74 15.39 11.55
C PHE A 74 -8.69 15.31 12.76
N ASP A 75 -9.92 15.77 12.62
CA ASP A 75 -10.94 15.71 13.68
C ASP A 75 -11.18 14.27 14.17
N GLN A 76 -11.18 13.30 13.26
CA GLN A 76 -11.29 11.88 13.62
C GLN A 76 -10.12 11.40 14.48
N LEU A 77 -8.89 11.82 14.18
CA LEU A 77 -7.71 11.43 14.94
C LEU A 77 -7.72 12.02 16.36
N VAL A 78 -8.10 13.30 16.48
CA VAL A 78 -8.18 13.98 17.77
C VAL A 78 -9.31 13.41 18.64
N SER A 79 -10.46 13.10 18.03
CA SER A 79 -11.64 12.57 18.73
C SER A 79 -11.47 11.11 19.21
N GLY A 80 -10.55 10.36 18.60
CA GLY A 80 -10.34 8.93 18.89
C GLY A 80 -9.59 8.61 20.20
N ASN A 81 -9.49 9.56 21.15
CA ASN A 81 -8.71 9.43 22.39
C ASN A 81 -7.23 9.00 22.18
N ARG A 82 -6.65 9.30 21.02
CA ARG A 82 -5.23 9.03 20.70
C ARG A 82 -4.29 10.06 21.34
N THR A 83 -4.58 10.56 22.54
CA THR A 83 -3.87 11.72 23.11
C THR A 83 -2.44 11.43 23.56
N GLN A 84 -2.03 10.16 23.64
CA GLN A 84 -0.65 9.79 23.95
C GLN A 84 0.10 9.49 22.65
N ASN A 85 1.07 10.35 22.30
CA ASN A 85 2.00 10.25 21.18
C ASN A 85 1.48 10.66 19.78
N LEU A 86 0.51 11.58 19.69
CA LEU A 86 0.23 12.22 18.40
C LEU A 86 1.40 13.13 17.99
N PRO A 87 1.80 13.10 16.71
CA PRO A 87 2.68 14.12 16.14
C PRO A 87 2.08 15.53 16.28
N GLU A 88 2.92 16.55 16.13
CA GLU A 88 2.45 17.93 16.06
C GLU A 88 1.43 18.12 14.93
N VAL A 89 0.44 18.98 15.18
CA VAL A 89 -0.67 19.24 14.25
C VAL A 89 -0.18 19.66 12.87
N ASP A 90 0.77 20.59 12.84
CA ASP A 90 1.34 21.11 11.59
C ASP A 90 2.11 20.03 10.83
N GLU A 91 2.79 19.12 11.54
CA GLU A 91 3.52 18.00 10.93
C GLU A 91 2.55 17.01 10.26
N LEU A 92 1.47 16.67 10.96
CA LEU A 92 0.46 15.75 10.45
C LEU A 92 -0.31 16.34 9.27
N TYR A 93 -0.66 17.63 9.35
CA TYR A 93 -1.32 18.33 8.26
C TYR A 93 -0.43 18.45 7.02
N ALA A 94 0.86 18.78 7.22
CA ALA A 94 1.85 18.77 6.14
C ALA A 94 2.06 17.38 5.54
N PHE A 95 1.99 16.32 6.35
CA PHE A 95 2.03 14.94 5.86
C PHE A 95 0.81 14.58 5.01
N LEU A 96 -0.40 14.86 5.48
CA LEU A 96 -1.62 14.61 4.71
C LEU A 96 -1.65 15.40 3.39
N LYS A 97 -1.17 16.64 3.40
CA LYS A 97 -0.95 17.43 2.18
C LYS A 97 0.09 16.81 1.25
N ARG A 98 1.15 16.18 1.78
CA ARG A 98 2.13 15.48 0.95
C ARG A 98 1.53 14.23 0.32
N LEU A 99 0.76 13.42 1.05
CA LEU A 99 0.05 12.25 0.49
C LEU A 99 -0.85 12.60 -0.70
N HIS A 100 -1.32 13.85 -0.79
CA HIS A 100 -2.02 14.37 -1.96
C HIS A 100 -1.11 14.48 -3.18
N THR A 101 0.11 14.98 -3.03
CA THR A 101 1.07 15.09 -4.14
C THR A 101 1.84 13.80 -4.42
N GLY A 102 1.88 12.86 -3.48
CA GLY A 102 2.60 11.59 -3.58
C GLY A 102 3.23 11.17 -2.25
N MET A 103 3.69 9.93 -2.16
CA MET A 103 4.37 9.42 -0.98
C MET A 103 5.63 8.68 -1.40
N ASN A 104 6.79 9.16 -0.98
CA ASN A 104 8.04 8.45 -1.20
C ASN A 104 8.11 7.27 -0.25
N VAL A 105 8.23 6.08 -0.82
CA VAL A 105 8.36 4.82 -0.08
C VAL A 105 9.54 4.06 -0.64
N ASN A 106 10.29 3.41 0.25
CA ASN A 106 11.46 2.61 -0.11
C ASN A 106 11.24 1.19 0.43
N PRO A 107 10.64 0.29 -0.38
CA PRO A 107 10.32 -1.08 0.05
C PRO A 107 11.56 -1.84 0.52
N SER A 108 11.42 -2.62 1.61
CA SER A 108 12.47 -3.51 2.09
C SER A 108 12.34 -4.90 1.46
N PHE A 109 13.42 -5.42 0.87
CA PHE A 109 13.45 -6.77 0.33
C PHE A 109 13.76 -7.85 1.38
N ILE A 110 14.25 -7.44 2.54
CA ILE A 110 14.67 -8.35 3.62
C ILE A 110 13.67 -8.42 4.77
N THR A 111 12.81 -7.41 4.91
CA THR A 111 11.78 -7.34 5.95
C THR A 111 10.40 -7.30 5.30
N PRO A 112 9.68 -8.44 5.18
CA PRO A 112 8.45 -8.49 4.43
C PRO A 112 7.38 -7.49 4.86
N GLY A 113 6.84 -6.76 3.88
CA GLY A 113 5.81 -5.75 4.06
C GLY A 113 6.21 -4.55 4.89
N GLN A 114 7.51 -4.27 5.00
CA GLN A 114 8.02 -3.07 5.65
C GLN A 114 8.78 -2.20 4.66
N PHE A 115 8.79 -0.90 4.92
CA PHE A 115 9.57 0.07 4.17
C PHE A 115 10.72 0.54 5.04
N ASP A 116 11.71 1.20 4.45
CA ASP A 116 12.72 1.91 5.23
C ASP A 116 12.05 2.92 6.18
N GLU A 117 12.58 3.04 7.40
CA GLU A 117 11.90 3.76 8.49
C GLU A 117 12.10 5.27 8.34
N THR A 118 11.23 5.90 7.56
CA THR A 118 11.22 7.35 7.35
C THR A 118 10.32 8.10 8.33
N LYS A 119 10.35 9.44 8.29
CA LYS A 119 9.40 10.28 9.04
C LYS A 119 7.97 10.02 8.57
N GLU A 120 7.78 9.83 7.28
CA GLU A 120 6.50 9.54 6.62
C GLU A 120 5.92 8.20 7.10
N MET A 121 6.76 7.16 7.26
CA MET A 121 6.33 5.87 7.81
C MET A 121 5.83 6.00 9.26
N ARG A 122 6.55 6.76 10.08
CA ARG A 122 6.14 7.03 11.48
C ARG A 122 4.82 7.79 11.54
N LEU A 123 4.63 8.79 10.68
CA LEU A 123 3.38 9.54 10.60
C LEU A 123 2.21 8.67 10.12
N HIS A 124 2.43 7.80 9.13
CA HIS A 124 1.40 6.86 8.67
C HIS A 124 0.95 5.87 9.77
N LYS A 125 1.88 5.38 10.61
CA LYS A 125 1.54 4.50 11.75
C LYS A 125 0.53 5.13 12.73
N THR A 126 0.47 6.45 12.81
CA THR A 126 -0.50 7.20 13.64
C THR A 126 -1.96 6.88 13.29
N PHE A 127 -2.24 6.47 12.05
CA PHE A 127 -3.58 6.17 11.57
C PHE A 127 -4.07 4.77 11.97
N ASN A 128 -3.18 3.89 12.43
CA ASN A 128 -3.47 2.49 12.77
C ASN A 128 -4.04 1.69 11.58
N ILE A 129 -3.66 2.08 10.36
CA ILE A 129 -3.85 1.29 9.14
C ILE A 129 -2.46 0.79 8.75
N PRO A 130 -2.23 -0.53 8.58
CA PRO A 130 -0.96 -1.03 8.09
C PRO A 130 -0.69 -0.53 6.68
N LEU A 131 0.51 0.01 6.41
CA LEU A 131 1.03 0.20 5.06
C LEU A 131 1.99 -0.95 4.75
N ILE A 132 1.73 -1.68 3.67
CA ILE A 132 2.46 -2.91 3.34
C ILE A 132 2.78 -2.98 1.84
N HIS A 133 3.81 -3.75 1.50
CA HIS A 133 4.11 -4.18 0.13
C HIS A 133 4.41 -5.69 0.11
N ALA A 134 4.43 -6.29 -1.07
CA ALA A 134 4.71 -7.73 -1.23
C ALA A 134 5.71 -8.03 -2.34
N TRP A 135 6.55 -7.04 -2.63
CA TRP A 135 7.70 -7.18 -3.50
C TRP A 135 8.89 -7.76 -2.73
N VAL A 136 8.84 -9.06 -2.43
CA VAL A 136 9.82 -9.70 -1.54
C VAL A 136 10.28 -11.05 -2.10
N PRO A 137 11.58 -11.32 -2.14
CA PRO A 137 12.07 -12.65 -2.51
C PRO A 137 11.71 -13.69 -1.44
N SER A 138 11.67 -14.96 -1.84
CA SER A 138 11.64 -16.06 -0.86
C SER A 138 12.90 -16.04 0.01
N ALA A 139 12.74 -16.26 1.32
CA ALA A 139 13.83 -16.24 2.30
C ALA A 139 14.95 -17.27 2.04
N THR A 140 14.69 -18.26 1.19
CA THR A 140 15.68 -19.28 0.80
C THR A 140 16.28 -19.04 -0.59
N SER A 141 15.89 -17.97 -1.27
CA SER A 141 16.33 -17.70 -2.65
C SER A 141 17.68 -16.99 -2.69
N PRO A 142 18.47 -17.16 -3.78
CA PRO A 142 19.69 -16.38 -3.98
C PRO A 142 19.45 -14.86 -3.93
N ALA A 143 18.29 -14.40 -4.43
CA ALA A 143 17.91 -13.00 -4.39
C ALA A 143 17.81 -12.45 -2.97
N PHE A 144 17.18 -13.17 -2.04
CA PHE A 144 17.11 -12.75 -0.64
C PHE A 144 18.51 -12.55 -0.03
N PHE A 145 19.42 -13.50 -0.25
CA PHE A 145 20.78 -13.39 0.26
C PHE A 145 21.58 -12.26 -0.40
N ALA A 146 21.37 -12.00 -1.70
CA ALA A 146 22.00 -10.87 -2.40
C ALA A 146 21.53 -9.52 -1.84
N PHE A 147 20.21 -9.35 -1.66
CA PHE A 147 19.67 -8.14 -1.02
C PHE A 147 20.17 -7.98 0.41
N GLN A 148 20.22 -9.06 1.21
CA GLN A 148 20.72 -9.01 2.58
C GLN A 148 22.17 -8.55 2.68
N ARG A 149 23.04 -8.95 1.74
CA ARG A 149 24.44 -8.56 1.75
C ARG A 149 24.65 -7.12 1.28
N THR A 150 23.96 -6.74 0.22
CA THR A 150 24.42 -5.62 -0.61
C THR A 150 23.37 -4.54 -0.82
N ALA A 151 22.08 -4.86 -0.79
CA ALA A 151 21.01 -3.91 -1.11
C ALA A 151 19.68 -4.25 -0.42
N PRO A 152 19.50 -3.95 0.87
CA PRO A 152 18.31 -4.36 1.60
C PRO A 152 17.02 -3.66 1.16
N THR A 153 17.10 -2.52 0.46
CA THR A 153 15.93 -1.76 -0.01
C THR A 153 15.93 -1.51 -1.52
N PHE A 154 14.82 -1.00 -2.06
CA PHE A 154 14.70 -0.62 -3.46
C PHE A 154 15.73 0.45 -3.89
N GLU A 155 15.89 1.52 -3.11
CA GLU A 155 16.90 2.55 -3.41
C GLU A 155 18.32 1.97 -3.41
N ASP A 156 18.69 1.13 -2.44
CA ASP A 156 20.00 0.46 -2.44
C ASP A 156 20.19 -0.39 -3.71
N ALA A 157 19.14 -1.11 -4.11
CA ALA A 157 19.15 -1.97 -5.29
C ALA A 157 19.28 -1.18 -6.60
N GLN A 158 18.76 0.05 -6.66
CA GLN A 158 19.00 0.97 -7.76
C GLN A 158 20.43 1.52 -7.74
N ASN A 159 20.89 1.95 -6.56
CA ASN A 159 22.20 2.58 -6.41
C ASN A 159 23.36 1.63 -6.71
N ILE A 160 23.25 0.36 -6.30
CA ILE A 160 24.33 -0.62 -6.51
C ILE A 160 24.56 -0.93 -8.00
N GLN A 161 23.53 -0.81 -8.84
CA GLN A 161 23.63 -1.09 -10.27
C GLN A 161 24.59 -0.14 -11.00
N PHE A 162 24.84 1.07 -10.48
CA PHE A 162 25.83 1.99 -11.06
C PHE A 162 27.27 1.47 -10.98
N GLN A 163 27.54 0.49 -10.11
CA GLN A 163 28.86 -0.13 -10.01
C GLN A 163 29.10 -1.22 -11.07
N GLU A 164 28.04 -1.76 -11.68
CA GLU A 164 28.12 -2.88 -12.65
C GLU A 164 29.12 -2.62 -13.79
N PRO A 165 29.11 -1.45 -14.48
CA PRO A 165 30.00 -1.24 -15.62
C PRO A 165 31.48 -1.22 -15.23
N LEU A 166 31.81 -0.63 -14.08
CA LEU A 166 33.19 -0.54 -13.58
C LEU A 166 33.72 -1.91 -13.15
N LEU A 167 32.89 -2.71 -12.48
CA LEU A 167 33.23 -4.08 -12.10
C LEU A 167 33.43 -4.96 -13.34
N GLU A 168 32.60 -4.80 -14.37
CA GLU A 168 32.73 -5.58 -15.59
C GLU A 168 34.00 -5.20 -16.39
N GLU A 169 34.33 -3.91 -16.49
CA GLU A 169 35.60 -3.46 -17.08
C GLU A 169 36.80 -4.05 -16.34
N LYS A 170 36.80 -3.98 -15.01
CA LYS A 170 37.87 -4.52 -14.18
C LYS A 170 38.02 -6.04 -14.34
N ARG A 171 36.89 -6.75 -14.42
CA ARG A 171 36.84 -8.20 -14.68
C ARG A 171 37.55 -8.56 -15.98
N LEU A 172 37.40 -7.73 -17.03
CA LEU A 172 38.05 -7.92 -18.33
C LEU A 172 39.53 -7.51 -18.33
N ALA A 173 39.90 -6.48 -17.56
CA ALA A 173 41.25 -5.88 -17.59
C ALA A 173 42.30 -6.58 -16.70
N GLY A 174 41.89 -7.25 -15.62
CA GLY A 174 42.85 -7.85 -14.68
C GLY A 174 42.26 -8.77 -13.62
N GLY A 175 40.97 -9.08 -13.70
CA GLY A 175 40.26 -9.90 -12.71
C GLY A 175 39.73 -9.09 -11.52
N LEU A 176 38.81 -9.71 -10.79
CA LEU A 176 38.15 -9.12 -9.61
C LEU A 176 38.75 -9.66 -8.32
N THR A 177 38.73 -8.86 -7.25
CA THR A 177 38.91 -9.39 -5.90
C THR A 177 37.73 -10.32 -5.54
N PRO A 178 37.87 -11.20 -4.53
CA PRO A 178 36.76 -12.02 -4.06
C PRO A 178 35.50 -11.21 -3.70
N ASP A 179 35.68 -10.05 -3.05
CA ASP A 179 34.58 -9.17 -2.67
C ASP A 179 33.92 -8.54 -3.90
N GLU A 180 34.70 -8.07 -4.87
CA GLU A 180 34.17 -7.50 -6.12
C GLU A 180 33.43 -8.54 -6.95
N GLN A 181 33.94 -9.78 -6.97
CA GLN A 181 33.28 -10.90 -7.63
C GLN A 181 31.93 -11.21 -6.97
N GLN A 182 31.85 -11.14 -5.64
CA GLN A 182 30.60 -11.30 -4.90
C GLN A 182 29.62 -10.16 -5.18
N THR A 183 30.09 -8.91 -5.15
CA THR A 183 29.27 -7.72 -5.45
C THR A 183 28.70 -7.79 -6.87
N LEU A 184 29.52 -8.15 -7.87
CA LEU A 184 29.04 -8.30 -9.25
C LEU A 184 27.99 -9.42 -9.36
N SER A 185 28.19 -10.55 -8.69
CA SER A 185 27.20 -11.64 -8.64
C SER A 185 25.88 -11.19 -7.97
N ASP A 186 25.96 -10.39 -6.92
CA ASP A 186 24.79 -9.86 -6.21
C ASP A 186 24.02 -8.89 -7.09
N ILE A 187 24.72 -7.96 -7.76
CA ILE A 187 24.12 -7.02 -8.73
C ILE A 187 23.35 -7.79 -9.82
N GLN A 188 23.95 -8.81 -10.42
CA GLN A 188 23.30 -9.62 -11.45
C GLN A 188 22.05 -10.33 -10.92
N THR A 189 22.12 -10.89 -9.71
CA THR A 189 20.99 -11.57 -9.06
C THR A 189 19.86 -10.60 -8.74
N ILE A 190 20.19 -9.42 -8.20
CA ILE A 190 19.24 -8.35 -7.88
C ILE A 190 18.55 -7.86 -9.16
N LYS A 191 19.33 -7.57 -10.20
CA LYS A 191 18.81 -7.12 -11.50
C LYS A 191 17.84 -8.15 -12.09
N TYR A 192 18.21 -9.43 -12.06
CA TYR A 192 17.32 -10.51 -12.48
C TYR A 192 16.01 -10.54 -11.69
N PHE A 193 16.07 -10.40 -10.36
CA PHE A 193 14.86 -10.34 -9.52
C PHE A 193 13.95 -9.17 -9.91
N LEU A 194 14.50 -7.96 -10.04
CA LEU A 194 13.73 -6.75 -10.39
C LEU A 194 13.08 -6.88 -11.77
N THR A 195 13.79 -7.45 -12.75
CA THR A 195 13.23 -7.70 -14.10
C THR A 195 12.19 -8.82 -14.12
N THR A 196 12.29 -9.78 -13.21
CA THR A 196 11.32 -10.90 -13.11
C THR A 196 10.02 -10.44 -12.47
N TRP A 197 10.09 -9.48 -11.54
CA TRP A 197 8.94 -9.00 -10.76
C TRP A 197 8.70 -7.49 -10.95
N PRO A 198 8.45 -7.02 -12.19
CA PRO A 198 8.33 -5.59 -12.49
C PRO A 198 7.06 -4.95 -11.89
N THR A 199 6.03 -5.75 -11.60
CA THR A 199 4.76 -5.27 -11.02
C THR A 199 4.82 -5.04 -9.50
N GLN A 200 6.02 -5.11 -8.91
CA GLN A 200 6.26 -4.93 -7.47
C GLN A 200 5.44 -5.89 -6.58
N LEU A 201 5.18 -7.09 -7.08
CA LEU A 201 4.53 -8.18 -6.35
C LEU A 201 5.23 -9.48 -6.75
N THR A 202 5.43 -10.37 -5.79
CA THR A 202 5.98 -11.71 -6.03
C THR A 202 4.97 -12.77 -5.60
N GLU A 203 5.05 -13.98 -6.14
CA GLU A 203 4.21 -15.11 -5.67
C GLU A 203 4.44 -15.42 -4.18
N TYR A 204 5.70 -15.37 -3.75
CA TYR A 204 6.06 -15.54 -2.35
C TYR A 204 5.44 -14.45 -1.47
N GLY A 205 5.57 -13.18 -1.88
CA GLY A 205 4.99 -12.04 -1.18
C GLY A 205 3.46 -12.08 -1.14
N LEU A 206 2.81 -12.52 -2.21
CA LEU A 206 1.36 -12.71 -2.24
C LEU A 206 0.92 -13.79 -1.25
N THR A 207 1.62 -14.92 -1.23
CA THR A 207 1.40 -15.98 -0.22
C THR A 207 1.62 -15.48 1.20
N TRP A 208 2.65 -14.65 1.40
CA TRP A 208 2.95 -14.03 2.68
C TRP A 208 1.86 -13.05 3.13
N LEU A 209 1.31 -12.22 2.23
CA LEU A 209 0.19 -11.34 2.52
C LEU A 209 -1.02 -12.14 3.02
N GLY A 210 -1.37 -13.21 2.29
CA GLY A 210 -2.49 -14.09 2.63
C GLY A 210 -2.34 -14.72 4.02
N LYS A 211 -1.12 -14.98 4.48
CA LYS A 211 -0.87 -15.53 5.83
C LYS A 211 -0.81 -14.46 6.92
N THR A 212 -0.32 -13.26 6.59
CA THR A 212 -0.01 -12.21 7.58
C THR A 212 -1.21 -11.34 7.91
N LEU A 213 -2.04 -11.00 6.92
CA LEU A 213 -3.24 -10.21 7.18
C LEU A 213 -4.25 -11.04 7.97
N LYS A 214 -4.89 -10.41 8.95
CA LYS A 214 -5.98 -11.02 9.71
C LYS A 214 -7.28 -10.99 8.89
N PRO A 215 -8.13 -12.02 8.97
CA PRO A 215 -9.49 -11.95 8.43
C PRO A 215 -10.19 -10.66 8.87
N GLY A 216 -10.74 -9.90 7.92
CA GLY A 216 -11.46 -8.64 8.17
C GLY A 216 -10.56 -7.42 8.31
N GLN A 217 -9.24 -7.57 8.16
CA GLN A 217 -8.30 -6.47 8.30
C GLN A 217 -8.18 -5.67 7.00
N PHE A 218 -8.19 -4.35 7.16
CA PHE A 218 -7.83 -3.39 6.12
C PHE A 218 -6.35 -3.01 6.21
N ALA A 219 -5.73 -2.75 5.06
CA ALA A 219 -4.37 -2.21 4.94
C ALA A 219 -4.28 -1.30 3.70
N ASN A 220 -3.25 -0.48 3.62
CA ASN A 220 -2.83 0.17 2.39
C ASN A 220 -1.74 -0.69 1.73
N LEU A 221 -1.96 -1.10 0.48
CA LEU A 221 -1.01 -1.88 -0.30
C LEU A 221 -0.29 -0.96 -1.28
N PHE A 222 1.03 -0.95 -1.23
CA PHE A 222 1.89 -0.37 -2.27
C PHE A 222 2.25 -1.45 -3.30
N ARG A 223 1.90 -1.20 -4.56
CA ARG A 223 2.21 -2.06 -5.71
C ARG A 223 2.19 -1.23 -6.99
N ASN A 224 3.18 -1.44 -7.86
CA ASN A 224 3.29 -0.78 -9.16
C ASN A 224 3.19 0.75 -9.05
N ASP A 225 3.95 1.33 -8.12
CA ASP A 225 3.97 2.77 -7.81
C ASP A 225 2.60 3.37 -7.44
N HIS A 226 1.68 2.52 -6.99
CA HIS A 226 0.31 2.87 -6.65
C HIS A 226 -0.08 2.34 -5.27
N PHE A 227 -1.00 3.06 -4.61
CA PHE A 227 -1.54 2.71 -3.31
C PHE A 227 -3.01 2.32 -3.45
N SER A 228 -3.36 1.15 -2.93
CA SER A 228 -4.74 0.64 -2.91
C SER A 228 -5.19 0.28 -1.49
N THR A 229 -6.50 0.28 -1.26
CA THR A 229 -7.05 -0.26 -0.01
C THR A 229 -7.20 -1.76 -0.15
N LEU A 230 -6.44 -2.52 0.62
CA LEU A 230 -6.47 -3.97 0.66
C LEU A 230 -7.35 -4.43 1.83
N TYR A 231 -8.13 -5.48 1.59
CA TYR A 231 -8.99 -6.14 2.55
C TYR A 231 -8.78 -7.65 2.46
N LYS A 232 -8.73 -8.33 3.62
CA LYS A 232 -8.77 -9.78 3.66
C LYS A 232 -10.18 -10.26 3.99
N GLU A 233 -10.86 -10.80 2.98
CA GLU A 233 -12.21 -11.32 3.09
C GLU A 233 -12.26 -12.43 4.17
N PRO A 234 -13.13 -12.35 5.18
CA PRO A 234 -13.05 -13.23 6.34
C PRO A 234 -13.45 -14.68 6.14
N LYS A 235 -14.40 -14.97 5.23
CA LYS A 235 -14.99 -16.31 5.07
C LYS A 235 -14.07 -17.25 4.31
N ARG A 236 -13.51 -16.79 3.20
CA ARG A 236 -12.64 -17.54 2.28
C ARG A 236 -11.18 -17.16 2.43
N GLY A 237 -10.86 -16.06 3.10
CA GLY A 237 -9.50 -15.57 3.26
C GLY A 237 -8.93 -14.91 1.99
N ALA A 238 -9.79 -14.56 1.03
CA ALA A 238 -9.40 -13.95 -0.23
C ALA A 238 -8.86 -12.53 0.00
N LEU A 239 -7.83 -12.15 -0.75
CA LEU A 239 -7.29 -10.80 -0.74
C LEU A 239 -8.04 -9.97 -1.79
N MET A 240 -8.57 -8.82 -1.38
CA MET A 240 -9.39 -7.95 -2.20
C MET A 240 -8.84 -6.52 -2.17
N THR A 241 -8.68 -5.89 -3.33
CA THR A 241 -8.40 -4.46 -3.46
C THR A 241 -9.69 -3.70 -3.72
N LEU A 242 -9.86 -2.55 -3.07
CA LEU A 242 -11.01 -1.68 -3.28
C LEU A 242 -10.93 -1.04 -4.67
N VAL A 243 -11.99 -1.15 -5.45
CA VAL A 243 -12.08 -0.50 -6.76
C VAL A 243 -12.41 0.97 -6.56
N THR A 244 -11.45 1.83 -6.86
CA THR A 244 -11.58 3.29 -6.72
C THR A 244 -11.58 4.03 -8.04
N ASP A 245 -11.47 3.36 -9.20
CA ASP A 245 -11.43 4.03 -10.50
C ASP A 245 -12.76 4.74 -10.81
N ALA A 246 -12.69 6.00 -11.25
CA ALA A 246 -13.85 6.81 -11.61
C ALA A 246 -14.70 6.25 -12.76
N GLY A 247 -14.13 5.42 -13.63
CA GLY A 247 -14.87 4.68 -14.66
C GLY A 247 -15.93 3.73 -14.08
N TYR A 248 -15.76 3.29 -12.84
CA TYR A 248 -16.73 2.44 -12.13
C TYR A 248 -17.61 3.21 -11.13
N SER A 249 -17.61 4.55 -11.19
CA SER A 249 -18.38 5.38 -10.25
C SER A 249 -19.88 5.14 -10.32
N SER A 250 -20.43 4.82 -11.50
CA SER A 250 -21.84 4.52 -11.72
C SER A 250 -22.23 3.04 -11.58
N HIS A 251 -21.27 2.15 -11.25
CA HIS A 251 -21.48 0.71 -11.17
C HIS A 251 -21.50 0.27 -9.70
N ASP A 252 -22.67 0.28 -9.07
CA ASP A 252 -22.85 -0.04 -7.64
C ASP A 252 -22.45 -1.48 -7.31
N GLU A 253 -22.50 -2.37 -8.29
CA GLU A 253 -22.12 -3.78 -8.22
C GLU A 253 -20.60 -4.01 -8.29
N ILE A 254 -19.78 -2.98 -8.53
CA ILE A 254 -18.32 -3.10 -8.60
C ILE A 254 -17.71 -2.41 -7.38
N VAL A 255 -17.22 -3.22 -6.45
CA VAL A 255 -16.65 -2.77 -5.17
C VAL A 255 -15.24 -3.31 -4.96
N TRP A 256 -15.02 -4.60 -5.24
CA TRP A 256 -13.77 -5.28 -4.97
C TRP A 256 -13.15 -5.82 -6.26
N GLU A 257 -11.83 -5.92 -6.28
CA GLU A 257 -11.05 -6.64 -7.26
C GLU A 257 -10.21 -7.69 -6.54
N SER A 258 -10.21 -8.93 -7.00
CA SER A 258 -9.44 -9.99 -6.35
C SER A 258 -7.94 -9.88 -6.63
N LEU A 259 -7.13 -9.95 -5.58
CA LEU A 259 -5.68 -10.02 -5.65
C LEU A 259 -5.22 -11.48 -5.58
N VAL A 260 -5.25 -12.17 -6.73
CA VAL A 260 -4.96 -13.62 -6.83
C VAL A 260 -3.66 -13.97 -7.55
N ASP A 261 -3.14 -13.05 -8.37
CA ASP A 261 -1.89 -13.25 -9.11
C ASP A 261 -1.06 -11.97 -9.21
N VAL A 262 0.12 -12.11 -9.83
CA VAL A 262 1.15 -11.07 -9.89
C VAL A 262 0.95 -10.11 -11.08
N ASN A 263 0.26 -10.54 -12.13
CA ASN A 263 0.11 -9.80 -13.39
C ASN A 263 -1.32 -9.29 -13.63
N GLY A 264 -2.27 -9.59 -12.76
CA GLY A 264 -3.69 -9.23 -12.87
C GLY A 264 -4.49 -10.13 -13.83
N SER A 265 -3.90 -11.21 -14.38
CA SER A 265 -4.53 -11.98 -15.46
C SER A 265 -5.75 -12.78 -15.03
N ALA A 266 -5.80 -13.18 -13.76
CA ALA A 266 -6.90 -13.89 -13.14
C ALA A 266 -7.69 -13.00 -12.16
N SER A 267 -7.48 -11.67 -12.20
CA SER A 267 -8.26 -10.76 -11.38
C SER A 267 -9.72 -10.70 -11.87
N GLU A 268 -10.64 -10.74 -10.92
CA GLU A 268 -12.07 -10.62 -11.16
C GLU A 268 -12.62 -9.45 -10.33
N LEU A 269 -13.67 -8.80 -10.86
CA LEU A 269 -14.40 -7.75 -10.17
C LEU A 269 -15.60 -8.36 -9.44
N PHE A 270 -15.83 -7.89 -8.21
CA PHE A 270 -16.86 -8.41 -7.31
C PHE A 270 -17.73 -7.28 -6.76
N SER A 271 -18.98 -7.64 -6.45
CA SER A 271 -19.87 -6.83 -5.61
C SER A 271 -19.38 -6.82 -4.17
N GLY A 272 -19.95 -5.94 -3.36
CA GLY A 272 -19.48 -5.75 -1.99
C GLY A 272 -19.69 -6.95 -1.06
N ASP A 273 -20.43 -7.97 -1.47
CA ASP A 273 -20.70 -9.23 -0.77
C ASP A 273 -19.89 -10.44 -1.25
N PHE A 274 -18.96 -10.25 -2.20
CA PHE A 274 -18.03 -11.25 -2.77
C PHE A 274 -18.70 -12.32 -3.64
#